data_AF-A0A2K3L1G0-F1
#
_entry.id   AF-A0A2K3L1G0-F1
#
_cell.length_a   1.000
_cell.length_b   1.000
_cell.length_c   1.000
_cell.angle_alpha   90.00
_cell.angle_beta   90.00
_cell.angle_gamma   90.00
#
_symmetry.space_group_name_H-M   'P 1'
#
loop_
_entity.id
_entity.type
_entity.pdbx_description
1 polymer ?
#
loop_
_entity_poly.entity_id
_entity_poly.type
_entity_poly.pdbx_seq_one_letter_code
_entity_poly.pdbx_strand_id
1 'polypeptide(L)'
;MATSLALRFRSNLIRTATLLHPSSLRPPPPPLPKPSQSLFSSLSITSPIISHESPSWFSLSSHRFLSTSRRPSSRPKKTVDPIAARARQLQTKRLWTYALTFATLSGFVVIILNTFNDKLAFYVMPTDAIEEIKNNPTGKFFRLGGLVLEGSVVYPSSRDVEFVMTDLITDIVVRYEGPLPDMFREGHSIVTLGFVKPFTDEIKNIDTSGRINNVSAKARSGEYYFLATEVLAKHDEKYMPKEVAAAIEKNKKIIAESNEEKAADGTA
;
A
#
# COMPACT_ATOMS: atom_id res chain seq x y z
N MET A 1 35.98 21.94 36.25
CA MET A 1 34.89 22.55 35.44
C MET A 1 35.52 22.99 34.12
N ALA A 2 35.79 22.08 33.18
CA ALA A 2 34.90 21.67 32.08
C ALA A 2 34.47 22.88 31.21
N THR A 3 34.67 22.97 29.89
CA THR A 3 35.24 22.14 28.82
C THR A 3 35.19 23.05 27.58
N SER A 4 36.26 23.15 26.78
CA SER A 4 36.17 23.68 25.41
C SER A 4 37.36 23.16 24.61
N LEU A 5 37.14 22.07 23.87
CA LEU A 5 38.14 21.45 23.02
C LEU A 5 37.53 21.34 21.62
N ALA A 6 37.84 22.34 20.79
CA ALA A 6 37.42 22.43 19.40
C ALA A 6 38.44 21.71 18.52
N LEU A 7 38.09 20.51 18.03
CA LEU A 7 38.86 19.80 17.02
C LEU A 7 38.25 20.07 15.64
N ARG A 8 38.90 20.93 14.87
CA ARG A 8 38.67 21.09 13.43
C ARG A 8 39.51 20.04 12.70
N PHE A 9 38.90 18.94 12.27
CA PHE A 9 39.54 18.04 11.32
C PHE A 9 39.21 18.50 9.89
N ARG A 10 40.24 19.02 9.21
CA ARG A 10 40.32 19.06 7.75
C ARG A 10 41.11 17.83 7.32
N SER A 11 40.60 17.08 6.35
CA SER A 11 41.40 16.12 5.57
C SER A 11 41.02 16.24 4.09
N ASN A 12 41.91 16.88 3.34
CA ASN A 12 42.02 16.77 1.88
C ASN A 12 42.81 15.50 1.53
N LEU A 13 42.82 15.17 0.22
CA LEU A 13 43.74 14.27 -0.51
C LEU A 13 43.29 12.79 -0.54
N ILE A 14 43.25 12.01 -1.63
CA ILE A 14 43.95 11.95 -2.94
C ILE A 14 43.03 11.19 -3.94
N ARG A 15 42.61 11.77 -5.07
CA ARG A 15 43.03 11.49 -6.47
C ARG A 15 43.79 10.18 -6.78
N THR A 16 43.15 9.20 -7.39
CA THR A 16 43.83 8.27 -8.32
C THR A 16 42.95 7.97 -9.52
N ALA A 17 43.54 8.13 -10.70
CA ALA A 17 42.97 7.97 -12.02
C ALA A 17 43.70 6.84 -12.75
N THR A 18 42.99 6.08 -13.60
CA THR A 18 43.50 5.36 -14.80
C THR A 18 42.27 4.83 -15.57
N LEU A 19 41.95 5.30 -16.80
CA LEU A 19 42.43 4.85 -18.14
C LEU A 19 41.94 3.42 -18.48
N LEU A 20 41.35 3.03 -19.63
CA LEU A 20 41.10 3.54 -21.00
C LEU A 20 40.10 2.59 -21.74
N HIS A 21 39.60 3.02 -22.93
CA HIS A 21 39.07 2.25 -24.09
C HIS A 21 37.55 1.89 -24.17
N PRO A 22 36.95 1.69 -25.38
CA PRO A 22 36.73 2.69 -26.43
C PRO A 22 35.31 2.66 -27.08
N SER A 23 34.96 3.75 -27.76
CA SER A 23 34.07 3.87 -28.94
C SER A 23 32.87 2.91 -29.13
N SER A 24 31.65 3.44 -29.00
CA SER A 24 30.53 3.12 -29.90
C SER A 24 29.68 4.37 -30.14
N LEU A 25 29.56 4.72 -31.42
CA LEU A 25 28.80 5.83 -31.98
C LEU A 25 27.28 5.64 -31.70
N ARG A 26 26.64 6.64 -31.07
CA ARG A 26 25.19 6.81 -31.11
C ARG A 26 24.85 8.30 -31.20
N PRO A 27 24.02 8.74 -32.16
CA PRO A 27 23.69 10.15 -32.34
C PRO A 27 22.76 10.67 -31.21
N PRO A 28 22.83 11.97 -30.87
CA PRO A 28 22.05 12.56 -29.78
C PRO A 28 20.57 12.77 -30.16
N PRO A 29 19.62 12.59 -29.21
CA PRO A 29 18.22 12.94 -29.43
C PRO A 29 17.98 14.45 -29.35
N PRO A 30 16.94 14.98 -30.02
CA PRO A 30 16.63 16.41 -30.07
C PRO A 30 16.12 16.95 -28.71
N PRO A 31 16.37 18.24 -28.39
CA PRO A 31 15.97 18.84 -27.13
C PRO A 31 14.47 19.14 -27.10
N LEU A 32 13.77 18.62 -26.08
CA LEU A 32 12.40 19.02 -25.76
C LEU A 32 12.37 20.39 -25.05
N PRO A 33 11.32 21.22 -25.30
CA PRO A 33 11.24 22.58 -24.80
C PRO A 33 10.80 22.65 -23.33
N LYS A 34 11.33 23.67 -22.64
CA LYS A 34 11.02 24.06 -21.26
C LYS A 34 9.57 24.59 -21.16
N PRO A 35 8.82 24.31 -20.08
CA PRO A 35 7.61 25.07 -19.80
C PRO A 35 7.97 26.41 -19.15
N SER A 36 7.70 27.48 -19.88
CA SER A 36 7.70 28.86 -19.39
C SER A 36 6.48 29.13 -18.52
N GLN A 37 6.74 29.86 -17.44
CA GLN A 37 5.77 30.47 -16.54
C GLN A 37 4.83 31.42 -17.31
N SER A 38 3.58 31.56 -16.85
CA SER A 38 2.97 32.83 -16.39
C SER A 38 1.46 32.94 -16.68
N LEU A 39 0.81 33.70 -15.79
CA LEU A 39 -0.48 34.41 -15.93
C LEU A 39 -1.77 33.58 -15.89
N PHE A 40 -2.28 33.31 -14.67
CA PHE A 40 -3.72 33.21 -14.48
C PHE A 40 -4.33 34.60 -14.26
N SER A 41 -5.18 34.92 -15.22
CA SER A 41 -6.05 36.08 -15.37
C SER A 41 -7.04 36.26 -14.22
N SER A 42 -7.23 37.52 -13.87
CA SER A 42 -8.33 38.07 -13.08
C SER A 42 -9.70 37.62 -13.60
N LEU A 43 -10.52 37.03 -12.73
CA LEU A 43 -11.97 36.95 -12.94
C LEU A 43 -12.64 38.24 -12.46
N SER A 44 -13.08 39.04 -13.42
CA SER A 44 -14.17 40.01 -13.27
C SER A 44 -15.51 39.25 -13.34
N ILE A 45 -16.29 39.27 -12.27
CA ILE A 45 -17.70 38.85 -12.30
C ILE A 45 -18.55 40.08 -11.99
N THR A 46 -19.21 40.53 -13.05
CA THR A 46 -20.33 41.46 -13.11
C THR A 46 -21.62 40.67 -12.91
N SER A 47 -22.52 41.15 -12.06
CA SER A 47 -23.98 40.88 -12.11
C SER A 47 -24.71 41.79 -11.09
N PRO A 48 -26.05 41.96 -11.15
CA PRO A 48 -26.66 42.97 -12.01
C PRO A 48 -27.63 43.90 -11.27
N ILE A 49 -27.99 44.96 -12.00
CA ILE A 49 -29.09 45.92 -11.83
C ILE A 49 -30.44 45.19 -11.63
N ILE A 50 -31.30 45.68 -10.72
CA ILE A 50 -32.73 45.98 -10.95
C ILE A 50 -33.35 46.72 -9.74
N SER A 51 -34.06 47.77 -10.13
CA SER A 51 -34.92 48.77 -9.47
C SER A 51 -35.73 48.42 -8.21
N HIS A 52 -35.85 49.39 -7.28
CA HIS A 52 -37.14 50.02 -6.94
C HIS A 52 -36.97 51.28 -6.05
N GLU A 53 -37.30 52.45 -6.57
CA GLU A 53 -37.79 53.66 -5.86
C GLU A 53 -39.24 53.85 -6.34
N SER A 54 -40.24 54.46 -5.69
CA SER A 54 -40.54 55.07 -4.38
C SER A 54 -42.10 55.04 -4.27
N PRO A 55 -42.77 55.46 -3.16
CA PRO A 55 -43.03 56.88 -2.99
C PRO A 55 -43.00 57.38 -1.54
N SER A 56 -42.95 58.71 -1.47
CA SER A 56 -43.02 59.62 -0.34
C SER A 56 -44.24 59.43 0.58
N TRP A 57 -44.13 59.93 1.82
CA TRP A 57 -45.04 60.93 2.44
C TRP A 57 -44.59 61.31 3.86
N PHE A 58 -44.44 62.64 4.05
CA PHE A 58 -44.66 63.49 5.25
C PHE A 58 -44.23 62.95 6.64
N SER A 59 -43.44 63.67 7.44
CA SER A 59 -43.83 64.94 8.07
C SER A 59 -42.68 65.54 8.91
N LEU A 60 -42.71 66.87 8.96
CA LEU A 60 -41.96 67.88 9.73
C LEU A 60 -41.29 67.44 11.05
N SER A 61 -40.12 68.01 11.35
CA SER A 61 -40.01 69.09 12.35
C SER A 61 -38.57 69.58 12.57
N SER A 62 -38.36 70.86 12.26
CA SER A 62 -37.67 71.87 13.06
C SER A 62 -36.17 71.76 13.39
N HIS A 63 -35.42 72.62 12.69
CA HIS A 63 -34.44 73.59 13.22
C HIS A 63 -33.70 73.28 14.54
N ARG A 64 -32.37 73.13 14.45
CA ARG A 64 -31.45 74.13 15.06
C ARG A 64 -30.01 73.92 14.64
N PHE A 65 -29.47 74.98 14.07
CA PHE A 65 -28.05 75.25 13.97
C PHE A 65 -27.40 75.22 15.36
N LEU A 66 -26.42 74.34 15.54
CA LEU A 66 -25.32 74.57 16.48
C LEU A 66 -24.03 74.19 15.78
N SER A 67 -23.41 75.23 15.23
CA SER A 67 -22.03 75.23 14.76
C SER A 67 -21.13 74.82 15.92
N THR A 68 -20.68 73.57 15.90
CA THR A 68 -19.54 73.13 16.71
C THR A 68 -18.43 72.81 15.74
N SER A 69 -17.45 73.71 15.68
CA SER A 69 -16.18 73.48 15.03
C SER A 69 -15.57 72.21 15.63
N ARG A 70 -15.67 71.08 14.91
CA ARG A 70 -14.96 69.86 15.27
C ARG A 70 -13.48 70.15 15.04
N ARG A 71 -12.76 70.39 16.15
CA ARG A 71 -11.30 70.28 16.20
C ARG A 71 -10.91 68.99 15.47
N PRO A 72 -9.94 69.00 14.53
CA PRO A 72 -9.39 67.76 14.03
C PRO A 72 -8.81 67.01 15.23
N SER A 73 -9.37 65.85 15.53
CA SER A 73 -8.77 64.90 16.45
C SER A 73 -7.40 64.57 15.88
N SER A 74 -6.34 65.07 16.52
CA SER A 74 -4.99 64.60 16.32
C SER A 74 -4.93 63.16 16.83
N ARG A 75 -5.39 62.23 15.99
CA ARG A 75 -5.23 60.80 16.20
C ARG A 75 -3.73 60.59 16.43
N PRO A 76 -3.27 60.19 17.63
CA PRO A 76 -1.85 59.95 17.83
C PRO A 76 -1.47 58.86 16.84
N LYS A 77 -0.52 59.17 15.94
CA LYS A 77 0.08 58.14 15.07
C LYS A 77 0.62 57.09 16.03
N LYS A 78 -0.03 55.93 16.06
CA LYS A 78 0.46 54.75 16.77
C LYS A 78 1.82 54.46 16.15
N THR A 79 2.89 54.92 16.80
CA THR A 79 4.25 54.55 16.45
C THR A 79 4.28 53.04 16.61
N VAL A 80 4.23 52.34 15.48
CA VAL A 80 4.42 50.89 15.49
C VAL A 80 5.88 50.73 15.92
N ASP A 81 6.11 50.45 17.20
CA ASP A 81 7.45 50.30 17.74
C ASP A 81 8.15 49.22 16.90
N PRO A 82 9.13 49.60 16.05
CA PRO A 82 9.70 48.69 15.07
C PRO A 82 10.38 47.49 15.74
N ILE A 83 10.73 47.64 17.02
CA ILE A 83 11.30 46.63 17.90
C ILE A 83 10.27 45.53 18.22
N ALA A 84 9.02 45.91 18.54
CA ALA A 84 7.96 44.96 18.85
C ALA A 84 7.52 44.16 17.61
N ALA A 85 7.53 44.80 16.43
CA ALA A 85 7.26 44.14 15.16
C ALA A 85 8.34 43.10 14.80
N ARG A 86 9.62 43.41 15.02
CA ARG A 86 10.76 42.52 14.73
C ARG A 86 10.88 41.36 15.72
N ALA A 87 10.48 41.55 16.98
CA ALA A 87 10.48 40.49 17.99
C ALA A 87 9.52 39.34 17.64
N ARG A 88 8.33 39.64 17.12
CA ARG A 88 7.35 38.63 16.67
C ARG A 88 7.85 37.81 15.48
N GLN A 89 8.63 38.43 14.58
CA GLN A 89 9.22 37.75 13.42
C GLN A 89 10.24 36.67 13.82
N LEU A 90 10.97 36.82 14.93
CA LEU A 90 11.92 35.80 15.41
C LEU A 90 11.21 34.61 16.07
N GLN A 91 10.10 34.87 16.75
CA GLN A 91 9.28 33.83 17.39
C GLN A 91 8.57 32.96 16.34
N THR A 92 7.99 33.55 15.30
CA THR A 92 7.36 32.79 14.21
C THR A 92 8.37 31.96 13.44
N LYS A 93 9.58 32.49 13.17
CA LYS A 93 10.65 31.72 12.48
C LYS A 93 11.03 30.44 13.25
N ARG A 94 11.16 30.51 14.58
CA ARG A 94 11.46 29.33 15.42
C ARG A 94 10.29 28.33 15.44
N LEU A 95 9.06 28.83 15.47
CA LEU A 95 7.87 27.97 15.40
C LEU A 95 7.77 27.25 14.04
N TRP A 96 8.05 27.95 12.94
CA TRP A 96 8.11 27.33 11.61
C TRP A 96 9.21 26.29 11.48
N THR A 97 10.38 26.50 12.08
CA THR A 97 11.44 25.47 12.08
C THR A 97 11.01 24.22 12.85
N TYR A 98 10.36 24.36 14.00
CA TYR A 98 9.89 23.20 14.75
C TYR A 98 8.75 22.48 14.04
N ALA A 99 7.79 23.22 13.48
CA ALA A 99 6.71 22.65 12.69
C ALA A 99 7.25 21.87 11.48
N LEU A 100 8.26 22.40 10.78
CA LEU A 100 8.92 21.70 9.68
C LEU A 100 9.58 20.41 10.16
N THR A 101 10.37 20.46 11.24
CA THR A 101 11.04 19.25 11.76
C THR A 101 10.05 18.18 12.23
N PHE A 102 8.95 18.58 12.87
CA PHE A 102 7.92 17.65 13.32
C PHE A 102 7.16 17.05 12.13
N ALA A 103 6.84 17.86 11.12
CA ALA A 103 6.22 17.38 9.89
C ALA A 103 7.10 16.37 9.16
N THR A 104 8.41 16.64 9.06
CA THR A 104 9.36 15.69 8.45
C THR A 104 9.44 14.38 9.24
N LEU A 105 9.56 14.45 10.57
CA LEU A 105 9.63 13.26 11.41
C LEU A 105 8.34 12.44 11.35
N SER A 106 7.18 13.10 11.42
CA SER A 106 5.87 12.47 11.30
C SER A 106 5.70 11.80 9.93
N GLY A 107 6.09 12.48 8.84
CA GLY A 107 6.03 11.92 7.50
C GLY A 107 6.93 10.69 7.34
N PHE A 108 8.14 10.71 7.91
CA PHE A 108 9.05 9.57 7.88
C PHE A 108 8.47 8.33 8.57
N VAL A 109 7.87 8.51 9.74
CA VAL A 109 7.21 7.40 10.46
C VAL A 109 6.05 6.82 9.65
N VAL A 110 5.20 7.66 9.06
CA VAL A 110 4.08 7.20 8.21
C VAL A 110 4.59 6.42 7.00
N ILE A 111 5.64 6.89 6.33
CA ILE A 111 6.23 6.22 5.17
C ILE A 111 6.83 4.86 5.56
N ILE A 112 7.52 4.77 6.71
CA ILE A 112 8.08 3.51 7.21
C ILE A 112 6.96 2.50 7.52
N LEU A 113 5.93 2.93 8.24
CA LEU A 113 4.82 2.04 8.59
C LEU A 113 4.10 1.52 7.35
N ASN A 114 3.90 2.37 6.34
CA ASN A 114 3.33 1.95 5.07
C ASN A 114 4.23 0.94 4.34
N THR A 115 5.54 1.22 4.26
CA THR A 115 6.52 0.34 3.60
C THR A 115 6.62 -1.04 4.28
N PHE A 116 6.45 -1.10 5.60
CA PHE A 116 6.55 -2.36 6.33
C PHE A 116 5.34 -3.27 6.07
N ASN A 117 4.13 -2.70 6.01
CA ASN A 117 2.91 -3.47 5.74
C ASN A 117 2.95 -4.19 4.39
N ASP A 118 3.59 -3.61 3.38
CA ASP A 118 3.70 -4.19 2.04
C ASP A 118 4.67 -5.38 1.95
N LYS A 119 5.55 -5.59 2.95
CA LYS A 119 6.62 -6.61 2.91
C LYS A 119 6.40 -7.80 3.84
N LEU A 120 5.28 -7.87 4.54
CA LEU A 120 5.00 -8.97 5.46
C LEU A 120 4.37 -10.16 4.72
N ALA A 121 5.14 -11.23 4.57
CA ALA A 121 4.66 -12.50 4.05
C ALA A 121 4.12 -13.36 5.20
N PHE A 122 2.80 -13.27 5.44
CA PHE A 122 2.10 -14.04 6.47
C PHE A 122 1.93 -15.50 6.06
N TYR A 123 1.92 -16.41 7.03
CA TYR A 123 1.56 -17.80 6.78
C TYR A 123 0.05 -17.96 6.83
N VAL A 124 -0.53 -18.56 5.79
CA VAL A 124 -1.97 -18.67 5.61
C VAL A 124 -2.29 -20.06 5.05
N MET A 125 -3.39 -20.66 5.49
CA MET A 125 -3.90 -21.94 4.96
C MET A 125 -4.82 -21.73 3.75
N PRO A 126 -5.00 -22.73 2.88
CA PRO A 126 -5.96 -22.68 1.79
C PRO A 126 -7.37 -22.16 2.16
N THR A 127 -7.98 -22.63 3.26
CA THR A 127 -9.27 -22.11 3.74
C THR A 127 -9.20 -20.61 4.05
N ASP A 128 -8.24 -20.20 4.88
CA ASP A 128 -8.08 -18.80 5.29
C ASP A 128 -7.75 -17.88 4.10
N ALA A 129 -7.01 -18.38 3.11
CA ALA A 129 -6.63 -17.62 1.93
C ALA A 129 -7.84 -17.22 1.08
N ILE A 130 -8.84 -18.10 0.94
CA ILE A 130 -10.07 -17.77 0.21
C ILE A 130 -10.87 -16.68 0.94
N GLU A 131 -10.92 -16.75 2.26
CA GLU A 131 -11.57 -15.72 3.08
C GLU A 131 -10.86 -14.36 2.99
N GLU A 132 -9.52 -14.35 3.02
CA GLU A 132 -8.72 -13.12 2.92
C GLU A 132 -8.97 -12.40 1.59
N ILE A 133 -9.11 -13.15 0.49
CA ILE A 133 -9.42 -12.57 -0.84
C ILE A 133 -10.79 -11.91 -0.86
N LYS A 134 -11.81 -12.56 -0.26
CA LYS A 134 -13.17 -12.02 -0.21
C LYS A 134 -13.22 -10.69 0.54
N ASN A 135 -12.42 -10.58 1.60
CA ASN A 135 -12.34 -9.38 2.43
C ASN A 135 -11.42 -8.30 1.83
N ASN A 136 -10.38 -8.69 1.09
CA ASN A 136 -9.44 -7.77 0.47
C ASN A 136 -8.94 -8.30 -0.89
N PRO A 137 -9.50 -7.81 -2.02
CA PRO A 137 -9.10 -8.25 -3.36
C PRO A 137 -7.71 -7.72 -3.78
N THR A 138 -7.01 -6.98 -2.92
CA THR A 138 -5.65 -6.52 -3.21
C THR A 138 -4.70 -7.71 -3.13
N GLY A 139 -4.08 -8.09 -4.25
CA GLY A 139 -3.14 -9.22 -4.36
C GLY A 139 -1.89 -9.03 -3.49
N LYS A 140 -1.99 -9.41 -2.22
CA LYS A 140 -0.90 -9.39 -1.24
C LYS A 140 -0.02 -10.63 -1.41
N PHE A 141 1.28 -10.46 -1.17
CA PHE A 141 2.21 -11.59 -1.10
C PHE A 141 2.08 -12.30 0.25
N PHE A 142 1.83 -13.61 0.23
CA PHE A 142 1.78 -14.41 1.44
C PHE A 142 2.36 -15.81 1.22
N ARG A 143 2.61 -16.49 2.34
CA ARG A 143 3.11 -17.87 2.41
C ARG A 143 1.92 -18.79 2.58
N LEU A 144 1.55 -19.49 1.53
CA LEU A 144 0.52 -20.50 1.58
C LEU A 144 1.13 -21.81 2.09
N GLY A 145 0.65 -22.31 3.23
CA GLY A 145 1.09 -23.58 3.79
C GLY A 145 0.02 -24.65 3.62
N GLY A 146 0.43 -25.88 3.32
CA GLY A 146 -0.53 -26.97 3.18
C GLY A 146 0.12 -28.27 2.76
N LEU A 147 -0.70 -29.30 2.58
CA LEU A 147 -0.32 -30.62 2.13
C LEU A 147 -0.43 -30.67 0.60
N VAL A 148 0.53 -31.31 -0.07
CA VAL A 148 0.39 -31.61 -1.50
C VAL A 148 -0.54 -32.80 -1.67
N LEU A 149 -1.59 -32.66 -2.47
CA LEU A 149 -2.51 -33.76 -2.74
C LEU A 149 -1.83 -34.86 -3.57
N GLU A 150 -2.10 -36.13 -3.24
CA GLU A 150 -1.55 -37.28 -3.95
C GLU A 150 -2.05 -37.40 -5.40
N GLY A 151 -1.11 -37.71 -6.30
CA GLY A 151 -1.31 -37.75 -7.75
C GLY A 151 -1.79 -36.43 -8.36
N SER A 152 -1.55 -35.29 -7.70
CA SER A 152 -1.97 -33.97 -8.19
C SER A 152 -0.89 -33.22 -8.95
N VAL A 153 0.36 -33.69 -8.89
CA VAL A 153 1.51 -33.01 -9.48
C VAL A 153 1.57 -33.28 -10.98
N VAL A 154 1.47 -32.22 -11.77
CA VAL A 154 1.46 -32.25 -13.24
C VAL A 154 2.50 -31.28 -13.78
N TYR A 155 3.19 -31.71 -14.83
CA TYR A 155 4.17 -30.92 -15.55
C TYR A 155 3.61 -30.57 -16.94
N PRO A 156 2.87 -29.44 -17.10
CA PRO A 156 2.34 -29.04 -18.41
C PRO A 156 3.45 -28.68 -19.42
N SER A 157 4.57 -28.12 -18.93
CA SER A 157 5.74 -27.71 -19.70
C SER A 157 7.03 -28.14 -18.98
N SER A 158 8.20 -27.96 -19.60
CA SER A 158 9.48 -28.38 -19.00
C SER A 158 9.91 -27.59 -17.75
N ARG A 159 9.37 -26.38 -17.54
CA ARG A 159 9.67 -25.51 -16.40
C ARG A 159 8.44 -25.15 -15.56
N ASP A 160 7.26 -25.55 -16.02
CA ASP A 160 5.99 -25.23 -15.36
C ASP A 160 5.52 -26.45 -14.61
N VAL A 161 5.12 -26.25 -13.36
CA VAL A 161 4.57 -27.28 -12.48
C VAL A 161 3.25 -26.80 -11.93
N GLU A 162 2.25 -27.67 -11.98
CA GLU A 162 0.96 -27.46 -11.35
C GLU A 162 0.72 -28.58 -10.33
N PHE A 163 0.22 -28.23 -9.15
CA PHE A 163 -0.17 -29.21 -8.15
C PHE A 163 -1.30 -28.66 -7.28
N VAL A 164 -2.02 -29.54 -6.59
CA VAL A 164 -3.08 -29.11 -5.65
C VAL A 164 -2.50 -29.10 -4.24
N MET A 165 -2.69 -27.97 -3.55
CA MET A 165 -2.41 -27.83 -2.13
C MET A 165 -3.71 -27.87 -1.33
N THR A 166 -3.74 -28.66 -0.26
CA THR A 166 -4.91 -28.87 0.59
C THR A 166 -4.60 -28.70 2.07
N ASP A 167 -5.58 -28.24 2.84
CA ASP A 167 -5.59 -28.26 4.31
C ASP A 167 -6.61 -29.27 4.89
N LEU A 168 -6.98 -30.27 4.07
CA LEU A 168 -8.02 -31.29 4.30
C LEU A 168 -9.46 -30.79 4.16
N ILE A 169 -9.69 -29.48 4.14
CA ILE A 169 -11.03 -28.90 3.96
C ILE A 169 -11.14 -28.30 2.55
N THR A 170 -10.17 -27.46 2.20
CA THR A 170 -10.13 -26.64 1.00
C THR A 170 -8.91 -26.98 0.16
N ASP A 171 -9.13 -27.06 -1.15
CA ASP A 171 -8.09 -27.41 -2.12
C ASP A 171 -7.86 -26.24 -3.07
N ILE A 172 -6.62 -25.78 -3.21
CA ILE A 172 -6.22 -24.69 -4.11
C ILE A 172 -5.22 -25.21 -5.14
N VAL A 173 -5.41 -24.83 -6.40
CA VAL A 173 -4.44 -25.09 -7.47
C VAL A 173 -3.26 -24.13 -7.33
N VAL A 174 -2.06 -24.68 -7.26
CA VAL A 174 -0.80 -23.94 -7.21
C VAL A 174 -0.07 -24.09 -8.54
N ARG A 175 0.32 -22.97 -9.14
CA ARG A 175 1.17 -22.90 -10.33
C ARG A 175 2.54 -22.38 -9.94
N TYR A 176 3.58 -23.11 -10.32
CA TYR A 176 4.96 -22.77 -10.03
C TYR A 176 5.80 -22.86 -11.30
N GLU A 177 6.63 -21.84 -11.55
CA GLU A 177 7.62 -21.85 -12.62
C GLU A 177 9.00 -22.05 -11.99
N GLY A 178 9.62 -23.20 -12.26
CA GLY A 178 10.95 -23.52 -11.76
C GLY A 178 11.14 -24.98 -11.36
N PRO A 179 12.38 -25.36 -10.98
CA PRO A 179 12.66 -26.68 -10.45
C PRO A 179 12.05 -26.85 -9.06
N LEU A 180 11.36 -27.96 -8.82
CA LEU A 180 10.90 -28.28 -7.47
C LEU A 180 12.08 -28.64 -6.57
N PRO A 181 12.02 -28.29 -5.27
CA PRO A 181 12.99 -28.77 -4.29
C PRO A 181 13.04 -30.29 -4.25
N ASP A 182 14.21 -30.87 -3.98
CA ASP A 182 14.41 -32.34 -3.92
C ASP A 182 13.53 -33.03 -2.84
N MET A 183 13.18 -32.29 -1.78
CA MET A 183 12.31 -32.75 -0.71
C MET A 183 10.81 -32.65 -1.03
N PHE A 184 10.44 -32.10 -2.19
CA PHE A 184 9.05 -32.01 -2.58
C PHE A 184 8.50 -33.41 -2.88
N ARG A 185 7.47 -33.81 -2.13
CA ARG A 185 6.74 -35.06 -2.33
C ARG A 185 5.26 -34.84 -2.13
N GLU A 186 4.47 -35.64 -2.83
CA GLU A 186 3.03 -35.73 -2.60
C GLU A 186 2.75 -36.23 -1.17
N GLY A 187 1.62 -35.83 -0.59
CA GLY A 187 1.23 -36.15 0.78
C GLY A 187 2.00 -35.39 1.87
N HIS A 188 3.03 -34.62 1.52
CA HIS A 188 3.87 -33.90 2.48
C HIS A 188 3.47 -32.43 2.62
N SER A 189 3.77 -31.86 3.79
CA SER A 189 3.56 -30.44 4.03
C SER A 189 4.63 -29.60 3.35
N ILE A 190 4.20 -28.60 2.59
CA ILE A 190 5.07 -27.63 1.94
C ILE A 190 4.59 -26.21 2.25
N VAL A 191 5.44 -25.24 1.95
CA VAL A 191 5.11 -23.82 2.00
C VAL A 191 5.41 -23.23 0.64
N THR A 192 4.46 -22.52 0.07
CA THR A 192 4.64 -21.80 -1.18
C THR A 192 4.54 -20.30 -0.93
N LEU A 193 5.41 -19.53 -1.55
CA LEU A 193 5.40 -18.08 -1.48
C LEU A 193 4.86 -17.54 -2.80
N GLY A 194 3.90 -16.64 -2.74
CA GLY A 194 3.26 -16.11 -3.95
C GLY A 194 2.07 -15.22 -3.64
N PHE A 195 1.20 -15.09 -4.63
CA PHE A 195 -0.05 -14.35 -4.53
C PHE A 195 -1.17 -15.14 -5.23
N VAL A 196 -2.40 -14.88 -4.83
CA VAL A 196 -3.57 -15.50 -5.46
C VAL A 196 -4.01 -14.68 -6.66
N LYS A 197 -4.37 -15.35 -7.75
CA LYS A 197 -4.98 -14.75 -8.94
C LYS A 197 -6.37 -15.35 -9.16
N PRO A 198 -7.35 -14.53 -9.58
CA PRO A 198 -8.62 -15.06 -10.05
C PRO A 198 -8.41 -15.83 -11.36
N PHE A 199 -9.18 -16.90 -11.56
CA PHE A 199 -9.23 -17.56 -12.87
C PHE A 199 -9.89 -16.61 -13.87
N THR A 200 -9.10 -16.11 -14.83
CA THR A 200 -9.64 -15.37 -15.99
C THR A 200 -10.25 -16.38 -16.97
N ASP A 201 -11.34 -16.01 -17.63
CA ASP A 201 -12.12 -16.88 -18.53
C ASP A 201 -11.28 -17.51 -19.66
N GLU A 202 -10.14 -16.93 -20.03
CA GLU A 202 -9.19 -17.48 -21.00
C GLU A 202 -8.64 -18.85 -20.59
N ILE A 203 -8.36 -19.07 -19.30
CA ILE A 203 -7.87 -20.36 -18.78
C ILE A 203 -9.01 -21.39 -18.77
N LYS A 204 -10.22 -20.96 -18.42
CA LYS A 204 -11.43 -21.79 -18.45
C LYS A 204 -11.80 -22.24 -19.88
N ASN A 205 -11.49 -21.40 -20.87
CA ASN A 205 -11.67 -21.71 -22.29
C ASN A 205 -10.63 -22.73 -22.80
N ILE A 206 -9.40 -22.69 -22.27
CA ILE A 206 -8.41 -23.75 -22.51
C ILE A 206 -8.92 -25.09 -21.94
N ASP A 207 -9.50 -25.08 -20.74
CA ASP A 207 -10.05 -26.28 -20.10
C ASP A 207 -11.23 -26.89 -20.89
N THR A 208 -12.07 -26.05 -21.53
CA THR A 208 -13.21 -26.50 -22.35
C THR A 208 -12.83 -26.96 -23.76
N SER A 209 -11.62 -26.66 -24.25
CA SER A 209 -11.11 -27.09 -25.55
C SER A 209 -10.55 -28.53 -25.60
N GLY A 210 -10.78 -29.34 -24.56
CA GLY A 210 -10.49 -30.78 -24.57
C GLY A 210 -9.20 -31.19 -23.87
N ARG A 211 -8.60 -30.33 -23.05
CA ARG A 211 -7.51 -30.69 -22.15
C ARG A 211 -7.95 -30.35 -20.72
N ILE A 212 -8.86 -31.16 -20.18
CA ILE A 212 -9.22 -31.08 -18.76
C ILE A 212 -7.95 -31.38 -17.99
N ASN A 213 -7.31 -30.35 -17.46
CA ASN A 213 -6.20 -30.52 -16.55
C ASN A 213 -6.79 -31.17 -15.29
N ASN A 214 -6.48 -32.46 -15.07
CA ASN A 214 -6.97 -33.28 -13.95
C ASN A 214 -6.77 -32.62 -12.56
N VAL A 215 -5.96 -31.57 -12.48
CA VAL A 215 -5.64 -30.80 -11.29
C VAL A 215 -6.82 -29.91 -10.85
N SER A 216 -7.53 -29.24 -11.78
CA SER A 216 -8.68 -28.39 -11.40
C SER A 216 -9.92 -29.21 -11.04
N ALA A 217 -10.10 -30.38 -11.67
CA ALA A 217 -11.17 -31.32 -11.31
C ALA A 217 -10.98 -31.93 -9.91
N LYS A 218 -9.73 -31.98 -9.41
CA LYS A 218 -9.40 -32.43 -8.06
C LYS A 218 -9.52 -31.33 -7.01
N ALA A 219 -9.37 -30.06 -7.40
CA ALA A 219 -9.47 -28.93 -6.49
C ALA A 219 -10.94 -28.51 -6.35
N ARG A 220 -11.49 -28.59 -5.13
CA ARG A 220 -12.85 -28.10 -4.83
C ARG A 220 -13.02 -26.59 -4.99
N SER A 221 -11.93 -25.81 -5.04
CA SER A 221 -11.98 -24.37 -5.34
C SER A 221 -11.66 -24.10 -6.82
N GLY A 222 -12.64 -23.56 -7.54
CA GLY A 222 -12.54 -23.27 -8.99
C GLY A 222 -12.45 -21.79 -9.34
N GLU A 223 -12.45 -20.88 -8.37
CA GLU A 223 -12.52 -19.44 -8.61
C GLU A 223 -11.15 -18.75 -8.61
N TYR A 224 -10.17 -19.31 -7.88
CA TYR A 224 -8.83 -18.74 -7.72
C TYR A 224 -7.72 -19.79 -7.84
N TYR A 225 -6.56 -19.38 -8.36
CA TYR A 225 -5.33 -20.17 -8.32
C TYR A 225 -4.21 -19.39 -7.65
N PHE A 226 -3.28 -20.11 -7.02
CA PHE A 226 -2.12 -19.52 -6.39
C PHE A 226 -0.93 -19.53 -7.35
N LEU A 227 -0.39 -18.36 -7.66
CA LEU A 227 0.83 -18.24 -8.45
C LEU A 227 2.02 -18.19 -7.48
N ALA A 228 2.70 -19.32 -7.36
CA ALA A 228 3.88 -19.46 -6.52
C ALA A 228 5.12 -18.94 -7.26
N THR A 229 5.89 -18.10 -6.58
CA THR A 229 7.24 -17.66 -6.99
C THR A 229 8.32 -18.56 -6.38
N GLU A 230 8.03 -19.18 -5.23
CA GLU A 230 8.97 -20.05 -4.53
C GLU A 230 8.21 -21.21 -3.88
N VAL A 231 8.80 -22.40 -3.93
CA VAL A 231 8.30 -23.59 -3.25
C VAL A 231 9.35 -24.00 -2.23
N LEU A 232 8.94 -24.09 -0.97
CA LEU A 232 9.76 -24.51 0.15
C LEU A 232 9.23 -25.86 0.63
N ALA A 233 9.96 -26.92 0.34
CA ALA A 233 9.73 -28.22 0.94
C ALA A 233 10.51 -28.31 2.26
N LYS A 234 9.88 -28.88 3.28
CA LYS A 234 10.54 -29.03 4.58
C LYS A 234 11.51 -30.20 4.56
N HIS A 235 12.66 -29.99 5.19
CA HIS A 235 13.75 -30.98 5.27
C HIS A 235 13.58 -32.02 6.39
N ASP A 236 12.69 -31.77 7.36
CA ASP A 236 12.50 -32.65 8.50
C ASP A 236 11.00 -32.84 8.75
N GLU A 237 10.58 -34.10 8.78
CA GLU A 237 9.24 -34.56 9.20
C GLU A 237 8.87 -34.05 10.61
N LYS A 238 9.84 -33.54 11.37
CA LYS A 238 9.71 -33.05 12.75
C LYS A 238 9.36 -31.56 12.89
N TYR A 239 9.35 -30.75 11.83
CA TYR A 239 9.01 -29.33 11.96
C TYR A 239 7.68 -29.00 11.28
N MET A 240 6.60 -28.90 12.04
CA MET A 240 5.32 -28.32 11.60
C MET A 240 5.22 -26.90 12.21
N PRO A 241 5.03 -25.81 11.43
CA PRO A 241 4.91 -24.48 12.03
C PRO A 241 3.69 -24.48 12.95
N LYS A 242 3.79 -23.78 14.09
CA LYS A 242 2.72 -23.78 15.11
C LYS A 242 1.36 -23.36 14.54
N GLU A 243 1.35 -22.46 13.55
CA GLU A 243 0.13 -21.98 12.90
C GLU A 243 -0.54 -23.06 12.04
N VAL A 244 0.23 -23.76 11.21
CA VAL A 244 -0.27 -24.90 10.40
C VAL A 244 -0.73 -26.05 11.30
N ALA A 245 0.02 -26.34 12.37
CA ALA A 245 -0.35 -27.36 13.34
C ALA A 245 -1.69 -27.04 14.02
N ALA A 246 -1.85 -25.80 14.49
CA ALA A 246 -3.09 -25.34 15.07
C ALA A 246 -4.26 -25.38 14.08
N ALA A 247 -4.03 -25.02 12.81
CA ALA A 247 -5.06 -25.08 11.77
C ALA A 247 -5.49 -26.53 11.48
N ILE A 248 -4.54 -27.45 11.31
CA ILE A 248 -4.85 -28.86 11.06
C ILE A 248 -5.60 -29.50 12.23
N GLU A 249 -5.22 -29.20 13.48
CA GLU A 249 -5.94 -29.69 14.66
C GLU A 249 -7.38 -29.17 14.73
N LYS A 250 -7.60 -27.89 14.41
CA LYS A 250 -8.95 -27.30 14.33
C LYS A 250 -9.77 -27.98 13.23
N ASN A 251 -9.19 -28.13 12.04
CA ASN A 251 -9.87 -28.77 10.90
C ASN A 251 -10.25 -30.23 11.20
N LYS A 252 -9.37 -30.99 11.88
CA LYS A 252 -9.67 -32.36 12.33
C LYS A 252 -10.84 -32.41 13.31
N LYS A 253 -10.93 -31.46 14.25
CA LYS A 253 -12.07 -31.38 15.20
C LYS A 253 -13.38 -31.10 14.48
N ILE A 254 -13.39 -30.13 13.56
CA ILE A 254 -14.58 -29.81 12.75
C ILE A 254 -15.05 -31.04 11.96
N ILE A 255 -14.12 -31.79 11.35
CA ILE A 255 -14.45 -33.03 10.63
C ILE A 255 -15.02 -34.09 11.59
N ALA A 256 -14.43 -34.26 12.77
CA ALA A 256 -14.91 -35.22 13.77
C ALA A 256 -16.33 -34.87 14.26
N GLU A 257 -16.58 -33.62 14.63
CA GLU A 257 -17.90 -33.10 15.01
C GLU A 257 -18.93 -33.31 13.89
N SER A 258 -18.55 -33.02 12.64
CA SER A 258 -19.43 -33.23 11.47
C SER A 258 -19.76 -34.70 11.20
N ASN A 259 -18.88 -35.63 11.60
CA ASN A 259 -19.12 -37.07 11.45
C ASN A 259 -20.00 -37.61 12.59
N GLU A 260 -19.88 -37.05 13.80
CA GLU A 260 -20.74 -37.39 14.94
C GLU A 260 -22.19 -36.91 14.75
N GLU A 261 -22.39 -35.69 14.22
CA GLU A 261 -23.73 -35.20 13.86
C GLU A 261 -24.40 -36.09 12.79
N LYS A 262 -23.65 -36.51 11.76
CA LYS A 262 -24.16 -37.43 10.73
C LYS A 262 -24.47 -38.82 11.27
N ALA A 263 -23.76 -39.29 12.29
CA ALA A 263 -24.03 -40.56 12.93
C ALA A 263 -25.28 -40.52 13.83
N ALA A 264 -25.60 -39.37 14.42
CA ALA A 264 -26.80 -39.18 15.23
C ALA A 264 -28.08 -39.05 14.38
N ASP A 265 -28.00 -38.38 13.22
CA ASP A 265 -29.14 -38.14 12.31
C ASP A 265 -29.48 -39.38 11.46
N GLY A 266 -28.55 -40.33 11.31
CA GLY A 266 -28.76 -41.59 10.57
C GLY A 266 -29.42 -42.72 11.37
N THR A 267 -29.78 -42.47 12.63
CA THR A 267 -30.42 -43.46 13.54
C THR A 267 -31.90 -43.15 13.86
N ALA A 268 -32.49 -42.16 13.18
CA ALA A 268 -33.92 -41.82 13.31
C ALA A 268 -34.76 -42.36 12.14
#